data_AF-A0A3N5GUE5-F1
#
_entry.id   AF-A0A3N5GUE5-F1
#
_cell.length_a   1.000
_cell.length_b   1.000
_cell.length_c   1.000
_cell.angle_alpha   90.00
_cell.angle_beta   90.00
_cell.angle_gamma   90.00
#
_symmetry.space_group_name_H-M   'P 1'
#
loop_
_entity.id
_entity.type
_entity.pdbx_description
1 polymer ?
#
loop_
_entity_poly.entity_id
_entity_poly.type
_entity_poly.pdbx_seq_one_letter_code
_entity_poly.pdbx_strand_id
1 'polypeptide(L)'
;MSAISSALQHLENAMRAMVEENAALRDQLQGIVEKAGHFFNGPQSRGRSAGGARLRDGAPRKRGRAFKFTGEQASEFRKQVEGGKSAASLAKELKVSLPTMYNTLKRAGWRGRGQRGRGRPVRGARPRDGMPRKRGRAFKFTGDQASEFRKQVEGGKSAASLAKELKVSLPTMYNTLKRAGWRGRK
;
A
#
# COMPACT_ATOMS: atom_id res chain seq x y z
N MET A 1 -52.27 10.67 58.07
CA MET A 1 -51.39 9.64 57.45
C MET A 1 -51.47 9.61 55.92
N SER A 2 -52.49 10.16 55.26
CA SER A 2 -52.62 10.11 53.79
C SER A 2 -51.62 10.97 53.01
N ALA A 3 -51.27 12.17 53.50
CA ALA A 3 -50.38 13.10 52.79
C ALA A 3 -48.94 12.60 52.62
N ILE A 4 -48.44 11.83 53.61
CA ILE A 4 -47.10 11.22 53.54
C ILE A 4 -47.10 10.06 52.53
N SER A 5 -48.17 9.26 52.51
CA SER A 5 -48.32 8.17 51.54
C SER A 5 -48.43 8.69 50.10
N SER A 6 -49.17 9.80 49.87
CA SER A 6 -49.25 10.41 48.54
C SER A 6 -47.92 11.04 48.11
N ALA A 7 -47.16 11.64 49.03
CA ALA A 7 -45.84 12.18 48.73
C ALA A 7 -44.84 11.07 48.37
N LEU A 8 -44.88 9.93 49.06
CA LEU A 8 -44.05 8.76 48.75
C LEU A 8 -44.42 8.13 47.40
N GLN A 9 -45.70 8.02 47.07
CA GLN A 9 -46.15 7.55 45.75
C GLN A 9 -45.73 8.51 44.63
N HIS A 10 -45.79 9.83 44.86
CA HIS A 10 -45.34 10.81 43.89
C HIS A 10 -43.82 10.72 43.64
N LEU A 11 -43.04 10.53 44.71
CA LEU A 11 -41.60 10.30 44.62
C LEU A 11 -41.28 9.01 43.85
N GLU A 12 -42.01 7.93 44.11
CA GLU A 12 -41.83 6.65 43.42
C GLU A 12 -42.14 6.77 41.92
N ASN A 13 -43.23 7.46 41.57
CA ASN A 13 -43.59 7.72 40.18
C ASN A 13 -42.55 8.61 39.47
N ALA A 14 -42.05 9.63 40.15
CA ALA A 14 -40.98 10.49 39.62
C ALA A 14 -39.67 9.72 39.41
N MET A 15 -39.31 8.84 40.34
CA MET A 15 -38.15 7.96 40.18
C MET A 15 -38.29 7.00 39.00
N ARG A 16 -39.48 6.40 38.83
CA ARG A 16 -39.76 5.52 37.67
C ARG A 16 -39.66 6.28 36.35
N ALA A 17 -40.26 7.48 36.27
CA ALA A 17 -40.17 8.34 35.10
C ALA A 17 -38.71 8.71 34.77
N MET A 18 -37.91 9.08 35.77
CA MET A 18 -36.48 9.37 35.56
C MET A 18 -35.70 8.13 35.10
N VAL A 19 -36.04 6.93 35.56
CA VAL A 19 -35.39 5.69 35.10
C VAL A 19 -35.75 5.40 33.64
N GLU A 20 -37.01 5.61 33.26
CA GLU A 20 -37.48 5.46 31.89
C GLU A 20 -36.83 6.47 30.95
N GLU A 21 -36.73 7.74 31.35
CA GLU A 21 -36.03 8.78 30.59
C GLU A 21 -34.53 8.46 30.44
N ASN A 22 -33.88 7.97 31.51
CA ASN A 22 -32.50 7.53 31.43
C ASN A 22 -32.31 6.33 30.50
N ALA A 23 -33.28 5.41 30.43
CA ALA A 23 -33.25 4.30 29.48
C ALA A 23 -33.39 4.81 28.04
N ALA A 24 -34.34 5.70 27.78
CA ALA A 24 -34.55 6.32 26.47
C ALA A 24 -33.32 7.12 26.00
N LEU A 25 -32.68 7.88 26.90
CA LEU A 25 -31.45 8.62 26.60
C LEU A 25 -30.29 7.69 26.28
N ARG A 26 -30.18 6.53 26.96
CA ARG A 26 -29.16 5.52 26.65
C ARG A 26 -29.37 4.91 25.27
N ASP A 27 -30.62 4.61 24.90
CA ASP A 27 -30.95 4.09 23.57
C ASP A 27 -30.65 5.13 22.48
N GLN A 28 -30.94 6.40 22.72
CA GLN A 28 -30.59 7.49 21.82
C GLN A 28 -29.07 7.66 21.68
N LEU A 29 -28.33 7.63 22.78
CA LEU A 29 -26.87 7.69 22.77
C LEU A 29 -26.26 6.49 22.05
N GLN A 30 -26.80 5.28 22.25
CA GLN A 30 -26.38 4.09 21.52
C GLN A 30 -26.63 4.25 20.03
N GLY A 31 -27.80 4.74 19.62
CA GLY A 31 -28.11 5.02 18.21
C GLY A 31 -27.19 6.09 17.60
N ILE A 32 -26.79 7.11 18.37
CA ILE A 32 -25.81 8.12 17.93
C ILE A 32 -24.41 7.50 17.82
N VAL A 33 -23.99 6.67 18.78
CA VAL A 33 -22.69 5.97 18.76
C VAL A 33 -22.62 4.97 17.61
N GLU A 34 -23.70 4.28 17.28
CA GLU A 34 -23.77 3.39 16.12
C GLU A 34 -23.69 4.18 14.81
N LYS A 35 -24.44 5.27 14.68
CA LYS A 35 -24.36 6.18 13.52
C LYS A 35 -22.97 6.79 13.39
N ALA A 36 -22.41 7.32 14.47
CA ALA A 36 -21.05 7.86 14.52
C ALA A 36 -20.02 6.77 14.25
N GLY A 37 -20.22 5.56 14.75
CA GLY A 37 -19.44 4.38 14.43
C GLY A 37 -19.44 4.07 12.95
N HIS A 38 -20.55 4.26 12.23
CA HIS A 38 -20.57 4.16 10.77
C HIS A 38 -19.83 5.31 10.05
N PHE A 39 -19.83 6.52 10.62
CA PHE A 39 -19.07 7.66 10.09
C PHE A 39 -17.56 7.56 10.34
N PHE A 40 -17.13 7.11 11.52
CA PHE A 40 -15.72 6.98 11.92
C PHE A 40 -15.10 5.62 11.56
N ASN A 41 -15.91 4.54 11.45
CA ASN A 41 -15.48 3.25 10.88
C ASN A 41 -15.72 3.15 9.36
N GLY A 42 -15.92 4.29 8.68
CA GLY A 42 -15.59 4.41 7.25
C GLY A 42 -14.10 4.05 7.05
N PRO A 43 -13.73 3.36 5.96
CA PRO A 43 -12.68 2.35 5.97
C PRO A 43 -11.26 2.92 6.03
N GLN A 44 -10.80 3.27 7.22
CA GLN A 44 -9.40 3.47 7.57
C GLN A 44 -9.27 2.93 9.01
N SER A 45 -8.71 1.75 9.27
CA SER A 45 -7.43 1.28 8.78
C SER A 45 -7.18 -0.15 9.27
N ARG A 46 -6.34 -0.90 8.56
CA ARG A 46 -5.75 -2.24 8.88
C ARG A 46 -6.70 -3.40 8.57
N GLY A 47 -6.48 -4.22 7.54
CA GLY A 47 -5.31 -5.07 7.37
C GLY A 47 -5.62 -6.46 7.94
N ARG A 48 -5.86 -7.46 7.06
CA ARG A 48 -6.34 -8.86 7.34
C ARG A 48 -7.83 -8.87 7.74
N SER A 49 -8.75 -9.65 7.19
CA SER A 49 -8.77 -11.02 6.64
C SER A 49 -9.97 -11.11 5.66
N ALA A 50 -9.83 -11.71 4.48
CA ALA A 50 -10.37 -13.03 4.15
C ALA A 50 -11.89 -13.23 4.41
N GLY A 51 -12.62 -13.50 3.32
CA GLY A 51 -13.87 -14.28 3.34
C GLY A 51 -15.16 -13.47 3.42
N GLY A 52 -15.87 -13.34 2.30
CA GLY A 52 -17.23 -12.76 2.31
C GLY A 52 -17.71 -12.39 0.92
N ALA A 53 -18.25 -13.37 0.21
CA ALA A 53 -18.95 -13.18 -1.05
C ALA A 53 -20.19 -12.28 -0.87
N ARG A 54 -20.39 -11.34 -1.79
CA ARG A 54 -21.67 -10.86 -2.36
C ARG A 54 -21.41 -9.58 -3.14
N LEU A 55 -20.92 -9.71 -4.36
CA LEU A 55 -21.16 -8.71 -5.40
C LEU A 55 -22.21 -9.31 -6.33
N ARG A 56 -23.45 -9.32 -5.83
CA ARG A 56 -24.67 -9.43 -6.62
C ARG A 56 -24.79 -8.09 -7.36
N ASP A 57 -24.87 -8.16 -8.68
CA ASP A 57 -25.33 -7.09 -9.58
C ASP A 57 -24.54 -5.77 -9.56
N GLY A 58 -23.23 -5.87 -9.83
CA GLY A 58 -22.35 -4.72 -10.05
C GLY A 58 -22.44 -4.14 -11.47
N ALA A 59 -23.57 -3.53 -11.83
CA ALA A 59 -23.62 -2.62 -12.97
C ALA A 59 -22.66 -1.43 -12.77
N PRO A 60 -21.97 -0.95 -13.81
CA PRO A 60 -20.67 -0.30 -13.65
C PRO A 60 -20.79 1.18 -13.30
N ARG A 61 -20.33 1.57 -12.11
CA ARG A 61 -19.92 2.96 -11.84
C ARG A 61 -18.61 3.24 -12.58
N LYS A 62 -18.72 3.61 -13.86
CA LYS A 62 -17.86 4.57 -14.59
C LYS A 62 -18.37 4.69 -16.02
N ARG A 63 -18.81 5.89 -16.40
CA ARG A 63 -19.18 6.28 -17.77
C ARG A 63 -17.94 6.20 -18.67
N GLY A 64 -17.66 5.01 -19.17
CA GLY A 64 -16.65 4.72 -20.16
C GLY A 64 -17.22 3.73 -21.17
N ARG A 65 -16.60 3.67 -22.35
CA ARG A 65 -16.99 2.79 -23.45
C ARG A 65 -17.30 1.38 -22.93
N ALA A 66 -18.44 0.83 -23.35
CA ALA A 66 -18.84 -0.52 -22.99
C ALA A 66 -17.73 -1.52 -23.31
N PHE A 67 -17.51 -2.47 -22.39
CA PHE A 67 -16.51 -3.50 -22.59
C PHE A 67 -16.91 -4.41 -23.76
N LYS A 68 -15.92 -4.84 -24.55
CA LYS A 68 -16.14 -5.71 -25.71
C LYS A 68 -16.69 -7.10 -25.35
N PHE A 69 -16.53 -7.53 -24.09
CA PHE A 69 -16.99 -8.84 -23.61
C PHE A 69 -17.80 -8.70 -22.33
N THR A 70 -18.82 -9.55 -22.19
CA THR A 70 -19.65 -9.65 -21.00
C THR A 70 -18.88 -10.28 -19.84
N GLY A 71 -19.41 -10.17 -18.62
CA GLY A 71 -18.80 -10.79 -17.43
C GLY A 71 -18.74 -12.32 -17.51
N GLU A 72 -19.73 -12.93 -18.16
CA GLU A 72 -19.82 -14.37 -18.39
C GLU A 72 -18.73 -14.84 -19.36
N GLN A 73 -18.61 -14.19 -20.52
CA GLN A 73 -17.55 -14.46 -21.49
C GLN A 73 -16.16 -14.29 -20.88
N ALA A 74 -15.96 -13.24 -20.07
CA ALA A 74 -14.70 -13.02 -19.39
C ALA A 74 -14.34 -14.17 -18.42
N SER A 75 -15.33 -14.75 -17.75
CA SER A 75 -15.17 -15.89 -16.84
C SER A 75 -14.84 -17.19 -17.58
N GLU A 76 -15.44 -17.41 -18.75
CA GLU A 76 -15.11 -18.53 -19.64
C GLU A 76 -13.68 -18.43 -20.17
N PHE A 77 -13.26 -17.26 -20.64
CA PHE A 77 -11.88 -17.05 -21.09
C PHE A 77 -10.88 -17.29 -19.95
N ARG A 78 -11.24 -16.90 -18.73
CA ARG A 78 -10.42 -17.22 -17.56
C ARG A 78 -10.27 -18.73 -17.36
N LYS A 79 -11.37 -19.50 -17.41
CA LYS A 79 -11.32 -20.97 -17.30
C LYS A 79 -10.42 -21.58 -18.38
N GLN A 80 -10.51 -21.08 -19.61
CA GLN A 80 -9.67 -21.55 -20.72
C GLN A 80 -8.18 -21.23 -20.50
N VAL A 81 -7.84 -20.04 -20.00
CA VAL A 81 -6.45 -19.66 -19.69
C VAL A 81 -5.89 -20.43 -18.50
N GLU A 82 -6.72 -20.67 -17.47
CA GLU A 82 -6.37 -21.50 -16.32
C GLU A 82 -6.21 -22.98 -16.71
N GLY A 83 -6.99 -23.46 -17.68
CA GLY A 83 -6.89 -24.77 -18.30
C GLY A 83 -5.72 -24.93 -19.29
N GLY A 84 -4.82 -23.95 -19.37
CA GLY A 84 -3.56 -24.08 -20.10
C GLY A 84 -3.50 -23.35 -21.43
N LYS A 85 -4.62 -22.86 -21.99
CA LYS A 85 -4.57 -22.02 -23.20
C LYS A 85 -3.81 -20.72 -22.93
N SER A 86 -3.06 -20.25 -23.92
CA SER A 86 -2.35 -18.97 -23.82
C SER A 86 -3.32 -17.81 -24.03
N ALA A 87 -3.23 -16.79 -23.17
CA ALA A 87 -3.99 -15.55 -23.35
C ALA A 87 -3.66 -14.85 -24.69
N ALA A 88 -2.45 -15.06 -25.23
CA ALA A 88 -2.06 -14.56 -26.53
C ALA A 88 -2.75 -15.29 -27.68
N SER A 89 -2.93 -16.61 -27.57
CA SER A 89 -3.68 -17.39 -28.56
C SER A 89 -5.14 -16.98 -28.57
N LEU A 90 -5.76 -16.83 -27.38
CA LEU A 90 -7.14 -16.35 -27.27
C LEU A 90 -7.33 -14.94 -27.84
N ALA A 91 -6.35 -14.06 -27.66
CA ALA A 91 -6.41 -12.72 -28.24
C ALA A 91 -6.38 -12.76 -29.78
N LYS A 92 -5.60 -13.66 -30.37
CA LYS A 92 -5.56 -13.88 -31.83
C LYS A 92 -6.87 -14.47 -32.35
N GLU A 93 -7.38 -15.51 -31.71
CA GLU A 93 -8.65 -16.16 -32.06
C GLU A 93 -9.82 -15.18 -32.03
N LEU A 94 -9.92 -14.39 -30.95
CA LEU A 94 -11.01 -13.44 -30.74
C LEU A 94 -10.78 -12.07 -31.40
N LYS A 95 -9.71 -11.94 -32.21
CA LYS A 95 -9.32 -10.71 -32.92
C LYS A 95 -9.38 -9.48 -32.01
N VAL A 96 -8.74 -9.56 -30.86
CA VAL A 96 -8.62 -8.48 -29.89
C VAL A 96 -7.17 -8.18 -29.56
N SER A 97 -6.88 -6.92 -29.23
CA SER A 97 -5.56 -6.56 -28.75
C SER A 97 -5.23 -7.35 -27.48
N LEU A 98 -3.97 -7.75 -27.35
CA LEU A 98 -3.48 -8.46 -26.17
C LEU A 98 -3.74 -7.67 -24.86
N PRO A 99 -3.57 -6.34 -24.81
CA PRO A 99 -3.97 -5.54 -23.64
C PRO A 99 -5.46 -5.65 -23.31
N THR A 100 -6.34 -5.65 -24.31
CA THR A 100 -7.79 -5.84 -24.11
C THR A 100 -8.06 -7.21 -23.48
N MET A 101 -7.43 -8.26 -23.97
CA MET A 101 -7.58 -9.62 -23.42
C MET A 101 -7.15 -9.68 -21.95
N TYR A 102 -6.00 -9.10 -21.60
CA TYR A 102 -5.55 -9.06 -20.21
C TYR A 102 -6.48 -8.27 -19.29
N ASN A 103 -7.07 -7.18 -19.77
CA ASN A 103 -8.05 -6.40 -19.00
C ASN A 103 -9.34 -7.21 -18.77
N THR A 104 -9.81 -7.93 -19.79
CA THR A 104 -10.96 -8.85 -19.68
C THR A 104 -10.69 -9.95 -18.64
N LEU A 105 -9.53 -10.61 -18.72
CA LEU A 105 -9.13 -11.66 -17.78
C LEU A 105 -9.00 -11.12 -16.34
N LYS A 106 -8.39 -9.95 -16.15
CA LYS A 106 -8.26 -9.30 -14.83
C LYS A 106 -9.63 -8.99 -14.22
N ARG A 107 -10.60 -8.54 -15.02
CA ARG A 107 -11.99 -8.31 -14.57
C ARG A 107 -12.67 -9.61 -14.12
N ALA A 108 -12.37 -10.73 -14.79
CA ALA A 108 -12.81 -12.06 -14.37
C ALA A 108 -12.04 -12.64 -13.17
N GLY A 109 -11.13 -11.87 -12.56
CA GLY A 109 -10.34 -12.29 -11.40
C GLY A 109 -9.08 -13.08 -11.74
N TRP A 110 -8.67 -13.14 -13.01
CA TRP A 110 -7.42 -13.80 -13.39
C TRP A 110 -6.21 -13.01 -12.91
N ARG A 111 -5.33 -13.67 -12.15
CA ARG A 111 -4.18 -13.04 -11.51
C ARG A 111 -2.85 -13.23 -12.26
N GLY A 112 -2.85 -14.00 -13.35
CA GLY A 112 -1.65 -14.38 -14.09
C GLY A 112 -0.99 -15.66 -13.54
N ARG A 113 -0.21 -16.36 -14.38
CA ARG A 113 0.47 -17.62 -14.00
C ARG A 113 1.51 -17.47 -12.88
N GLY A 114 1.92 -16.24 -12.56
CA GLY A 114 2.87 -15.93 -11.47
C GLY A 114 2.25 -15.42 -10.17
N GLN A 115 0.92 -15.52 -9.97
CA GLN A 115 0.23 -15.05 -8.76
C GLN A 115 -0.53 -16.15 -7.99
N ARG A 116 -0.27 -17.42 -8.27
CA ARG A 116 -0.60 -18.49 -7.31
C ARG A 116 0.40 -18.38 -6.16
N GLY A 117 -0.03 -17.78 -5.06
CA GLY A 117 0.82 -17.52 -3.88
C GLY A 117 1.38 -16.11 -3.82
N ARG A 118 0.53 -15.11 -3.53
CA ARG A 118 1.03 -13.87 -2.91
C ARG A 118 1.39 -14.12 -1.44
N GLY A 119 2.39 -14.97 -1.22
CA GLY A 119 3.44 -14.59 -0.28
C GLY A 119 4.07 -13.34 -0.90
N ARG A 120 3.55 -12.17 -0.54
CA ARG A 120 4.26 -10.91 -0.76
C ARG A 120 5.63 -11.15 -0.12
N PRO A 121 6.75 -11.23 -0.85
CA PRO A 121 8.03 -11.21 -0.15
C PRO A 121 8.00 -9.91 0.64
N VAL A 122 8.05 -10.05 1.96
CA VAL A 122 8.25 -8.94 2.88
C VAL A 122 9.37 -8.11 2.25
N ARG A 123 9.14 -6.81 2.09
CA ARG A 123 10.22 -5.84 1.85
C ARG A 123 11.18 -6.05 3.03
N GLY A 124 12.20 -6.87 2.80
CA GLY A 124 12.89 -7.59 3.87
C GLY A 124 13.57 -8.87 3.37
N ALA A 125 13.39 -9.25 2.10
CA ALA A 125 14.34 -10.10 1.40
C ALA A 125 15.73 -9.46 1.53
N ARG A 126 16.52 -10.05 2.43
CA ARG A 126 17.96 -9.87 2.61
C ARG A 126 18.64 -9.78 1.24
N PRO A 127 19.73 -9.02 1.09
CA PRO A 127 20.51 -9.06 -0.13
C PRO A 127 20.83 -10.52 -0.44
N ARG A 128 20.32 -11.02 -1.57
CA ARG A 128 20.78 -12.27 -2.15
C ARG A 128 22.25 -12.02 -2.45
N ASP A 129 23.12 -12.84 -1.88
CA ASP A 129 24.56 -12.68 -1.93
C ASP A 129 25.04 -12.24 -3.31
N GLY A 130 25.77 -11.13 -3.33
CA GLY A 130 26.68 -10.79 -4.43
C GLY A 130 26.16 -9.90 -5.57
N MET A 131 24.87 -9.58 -5.68
CA MET A 131 24.42 -8.75 -6.83
C MET A 131 24.01 -7.33 -6.41
N PRO A 132 24.91 -6.33 -6.52
CA PRO A 132 24.57 -4.96 -6.20
C PRO A 132 23.43 -4.50 -7.10
N ARG A 133 22.37 -3.99 -6.48
CA ARG A 133 21.30 -3.25 -7.16
C ARG A 133 21.96 -2.25 -8.11
N LYS A 134 21.58 -2.22 -9.39
CA LYS A 134 21.95 -1.16 -10.35
C LYS A 134 21.44 0.20 -9.83
N ARG A 135 22.08 0.75 -8.81
CA ARG A 135 21.86 2.09 -8.29
C ARG A 135 22.98 2.95 -8.85
N GLY A 136 22.66 3.66 -9.92
CA GLY A 136 23.52 4.70 -10.47
C GLY A 136 24.78 4.20 -11.16
N ARG A 137 25.47 5.16 -11.79
CA ARG A 137 26.78 5.00 -12.40
C ARG A 137 27.78 4.49 -11.35
N ALA A 138 28.63 3.53 -11.74
CA ALA A 138 29.71 3.07 -10.89
C ALA A 138 30.58 4.27 -10.44
N PHE A 139 30.92 4.30 -9.15
CA PHE A 139 31.86 5.31 -8.64
C PHE A 139 33.22 5.12 -9.29
N LYS A 140 33.92 6.23 -9.54
CA LYS A 140 35.26 6.19 -10.16
C LYS A 140 36.34 5.56 -9.27
N PHE A 141 36.12 5.53 -7.94
CA PHE A 141 37.08 5.04 -6.97
C PHE A 141 36.44 4.04 -6.00
N THR A 142 37.25 3.08 -5.53
CA THR A 142 36.85 2.11 -4.50
C THR A 142 36.77 2.78 -3.12
N GLY A 143 36.18 2.09 -2.13
CA GLY A 143 36.11 2.60 -0.76
C GLY A 143 37.48 2.79 -0.12
N ASP A 144 38.43 1.92 -0.45
CA ASP A 144 39.80 1.96 0.11
C ASP A 144 40.57 3.16 -0.44
N GLN A 145 40.52 3.37 -1.76
CA GLN A 145 41.09 4.56 -2.41
C GLN A 145 40.50 5.85 -1.85
N ALA A 146 39.18 5.88 -1.62
CA ALA A 146 38.52 7.05 -1.02
C ALA A 146 39.05 7.35 0.39
N SER A 147 39.37 6.31 1.17
CA SER A 147 39.92 6.44 2.52
C SER A 147 41.37 6.92 2.51
N GLU A 148 42.18 6.47 1.55
CA GLU A 148 43.54 6.99 1.34
C GLU A 148 43.53 8.47 0.95
N PHE A 149 42.66 8.88 0.02
CA PHE A 149 42.52 10.28 -0.35
C PHE A 149 42.11 11.14 0.84
N ARG A 150 41.23 10.62 1.72
CA ARG A 150 40.88 11.30 2.95
C ARG A 150 42.09 11.51 3.86
N LYS A 151 42.90 10.47 4.10
CA LYS A 151 44.14 10.61 4.90
C LYS A 151 45.09 11.64 4.31
N GLN A 152 45.23 11.67 2.99
CA GLN A 152 46.05 12.66 2.29
C GLN A 152 45.52 14.09 2.46
N VAL A 153 44.19 14.28 2.40
CA VAL A 153 43.56 15.59 2.62
C VAL A 153 43.64 16.04 4.07
N GLU A 154 43.45 15.13 5.01
CA GLU A 154 43.64 15.40 6.44
C GLU A 154 45.11 15.72 6.75
N GLY A 155 46.05 15.03 6.10
CA GLY A 155 47.50 15.29 6.16
C GLY A 155 47.97 16.56 5.42
N GLY A 156 47.05 17.38 4.91
CA GLY A 156 47.36 18.72 4.39
C GLY A 156 47.41 18.86 2.87
N LYS A 157 47.26 17.78 2.09
CA LYS A 157 47.09 17.91 0.63
C LYS A 157 45.72 18.51 0.32
N SER A 158 45.65 19.46 -0.62
CA SER A 158 44.36 20.02 -1.00
C SER A 158 43.56 19.02 -1.84
N ALA A 159 42.24 18.97 -1.65
CA ALA A 159 41.35 18.17 -2.50
C ALA A 159 41.44 18.59 -3.98
N ALA A 160 41.79 19.85 -4.25
CA ALA A 160 42.00 20.35 -5.60
C ALA A 160 43.29 19.82 -6.24
N SER A 161 44.36 19.69 -5.47
CA SER A 161 45.62 19.08 -5.92
C SER A 161 45.39 17.62 -6.30
N LEU A 162 44.67 16.86 -5.45
CA LEU A 162 44.33 15.47 -5.73
C LEU A 162 43.42 15.31 -6.96
N ALA A 163 42.49 16.24 -7.16
CA ALA A 163 41.62 16.22 -8.34
C ALA A 163 42.41 16.44 -9.64
N LYS A 164 43.38 17.36 -9.63
CA LYS A 164 44.28 17.60 -10.77
C LYS A 164 45.19 16.41 -11.05
N GLU A 165 45.81 15.85 -10.01
CA GLU A 165 46.71 14.69 -10.09
C GLU A 165 46.00 13.46 -10.67
N LEU A 166 44.80 13.15 -10.16
CA LEU A 166 44.00 12.01 -10.60
C LEU A 166 43.14 12.30 -11.85
N LYS A 167 43.28 13.48 -12.46
CA LYS A 167 42.52 13.92 -13.64
C LYS A 167 41.00 13.75 -13.48
N VAL A 168 40.48 14.07 -12.30
CA VAL A 168 39.03 14.02 -12.00
C VAL A 168 38.48 15.41 -11.72
N SER A 169 37.18 15.59 -11.97
CA SER A 169 36.54 16.86 -11.63
C SER A 169 36.50 17.06 -10.11
N LEU A 170 36.65 18.31 -9.67
CA LEU A 170 36.55 18.71 -8.26
C LEU A 170 35.30 18.15 -7.57
N PRO A 171 34.09 18.20 -8.16
CA PRO A 171 32.89 17.61 -7.56
C PRO A 171 33.01 16.09 -7.37
N THR A 172 33.66 15.39 -8.29
CA THR A 172 33.89 13.94 -8.15
C THR A 172 34.80 13.67 -6.96
N MET A 173 35.87 14.45 -6.79
CA MET A 173 36.79 14.31 -5.66
C MET A 173 36.07 14.58 -4.32
N TYR A 174 35.28 15.65 -4.24
CA TYR A 174 34.50 15.93 -3.03
C TYR A 174 33.48 14.85 -2.70
N ASN A 175 32.80 14.29 -3.70
CA ASN A 175 31.86 13.19 -3.48
C ASN A 175 32.57 11.93 -2.97
N THR A 176 33.76 11.63 -3.51
CA THR A 176 34.62 10.53 -3.03
C THR A 176 35.05 10.75 -1.57
N LEU A 177 35.52 11.94 -1.22
CA LEU A 177 35.94 12.29 0.14
C LEU A 177 34.76 12.26 1.13
N LYS A 178 33.59 12.81 0.77
CA LYS A 178 32.37 12.75 1.59
C LYS A 178 31.94 11.32 1.86
N ARG A 179 32.05 10.43 0.86
CA ARG A 179 31.77 9.00 1.02
C ARG A 179 32.74 8.32 1.99
N ALA A 180 34.00 8.77 2.04
CA ALA A 180 34.98 8.35 3.05
C ALA A 180 34.79 9.01 4.43
N GLY A 181 33.73 9.80 4.62
CA GLY A 181 33.40 10.46 5.89
C GLY A 181 34.07 11.82 6.10
N TRP A 182 34.70 12.41 5.07
CA TRP A 182 35.30 13.73 5.17
C TRP A 182 34.22 14.82 5.21
N ARG A 183 34.26 15.68 6.24
CA ARG A 183 33.24 16.72 6.51
C ARG A 183 33.68 18.15 6.15
N GLY A 184 34.80 18.30 5.46
CA GLY A 184 35.40 19.61 5.20
C GLY A 184 36.29 20.09 6.34
N ARG A 185 37.27 20.94 6.04
CA ARG A 185 37.90 21.79 7.07
C ARG A 185 36.89 22.89 7.42
N LYS A 186 36.54 23.01 8.70
CA LYS A 186 35.93 24.23 9.23
C LYS A 186 36.98 25.34 9.25
#